data_AF-A0A6P7GVM6-F1
#
_entry.id   AF-A0A6P7GVM6-F1
#
_cell.length_a   1.000
_cell.length_b   1.000
_cell.length_c   1.000
_cell.angle_alpha   90.00
_cell.angle_beta   90.00
_cell.angle_gamma   90.00
#
_symmetry.space_group_name_H-M   'P 1'
#
loop_
_entity.id
_entity.type
_entity.pdbx_description
1 polymer ?
#
loop_
_entity_poly.entity_id
_entity_poly.type
_entity_poly.pdbx_seq_one_letter_code
_entity_poly.pdbx_strand_id
1 'polypeptide(L)'
;MELDPEKQKEIWEQYLKDLFADQRTEEPPQIDLDGKLNILTEEVMWAIKDAKNNKAPGEDLTTAEHFKHLSDDAVRKLTYLFNIIYEHGTLPHDWLTSTYCYQAEENMELTRRKHN
;
A
#
# COMPACT_ATOMS: atom_id res chain seq x y z
N MET A 1 8.01 5.18 49.05
CA MET A 1 9.21 6.02 49.03
C MET A 1 8.84 7.21 48.15
N GLU A 2 8.27 8.25 48.74
CA GLU A 2 7.89 9.47 48.01
C GLU A 2 9.20 10.17 47.62
N LEU A 3 9.42 10.29 46.32
CA LEU A 3 10.52 11.08 45.78
C LEU A 3 10.15 12.55 45.95
N ASP A 4 11.09 13.30 46.52
CA ASP A 4 11.03 14.76 46.64
C ASP A 4 10.68 15.39 45.27
N PRO A 5 9.68 16.30 45.18
CA PRO A 5 9.29 16.94 43.92
C PRO A 5 10.44 17.60 43.16
N GLU A 6 11.48 18.10 43.85
CA GLU A 6 12.67 18.63 43.19
C GLU A 6 13.48 17.54 42.48
N LYS A 7 13.70 16.40 43.13
CA LYS A 7 14.34 15.22 42.52
C LYS A 7 13.54 14.68 41.34
N GLN A 8 12.21 14.69 41.47
CA GLN A 8 11.35 14.23 40.38
C GLN A 8 11.56 15.09 39.13
N LYS A 9 11.66 16.41 39.31
CA LYS A 9 11.95 17.35 38.22
C LYS A 9 13.31 17.09 37.58
N GLU A 10 14.35 16.88 38.37
CA GLU A 10 15.69 16.54 37.85
C GLU A 10 15.70 15.25 37.03
N ILE A 11 14.99 14.21 37.49
CA ILE A 11 14.89 12.93 36.77
C ILE A 11 14.18 13.14 35.43
N TRP A 12 13.07 13.88 35.41
CA TRP A 12 12.35 14.18 34.17
C TRP A 12 13.18 15.03 33.22
N GLU A 13 13.94 15.99 33.74
CA GLU A 13 14.80 16.84 32.93
C GLU A 13 15.93 16.02 32.27
N GLN A 14 16.55 15.12 33.03
CA GLN A 14 17.58 14.23 32.48
C GLN A 14 16.98 13.25 31.46
N TYR A 15 15.82 12.67 31.75
CA TYR A 15 15.11 11.78 30.84
C TYR A 15 14.76 12.46 29.52
N LEU A 16 14.27 13.71 29.56
CA LEU A 16 13.97 14.47 28.34
C LEU A 16 15.23 14.80 27.54
N LYS A 17 16.33 15.17 28.21
CA LYS A 17 17.62 15.39 27.54
C LYS A 17 18.10 14.13 26.83
N ASP A 18 18.00 12.97 27.47
CA ASP A 18 18.42 11.70 26.88
C ASP A 18 17.48 11.26 25.74
N LEU A 19 16.16 11.47 25.90
CA LEU A 19 15.16 11.11 24.89
C LEU A 19 15.28 11.94 23.61
N PHE A 20 15.64 13.21 23.75
CA PHE A 20 15.80 14.15 22.64
C PHE A 20 17.27 14.45 22.30
N ALA A 21 18.23 13.70 22.84
CA ALA A 21 19.64 13.72 22.44
C ALA A 21 19.81 13.00 21.09
N ASP A 22 19.01 13.40 20.11
CA ASP A 22 19.03 12.82 18.79
C ASP A 22 20.27 13.29 18.06
N GLN A 23 21.23 12.38 17.87
CA GLN A 23 22.45 12.63 17.09
C GLN A 23 22.25 12.36 15.59
N ARG A 24 21.02 12.01 15.15
CA ARG A 24 20.71 11.86 13.73
C ARG A 24 20.83 13.22 13.06
N THR A 25 21.47 13.25 11.89
CA THR A 25 21.53 14.43 11.04
C THR A 25 20.11 14.93 10.77
N GLU A 26 19.82 16.21 11.05
CA GLU A 26 18.51 16.82 10.78
C GLU A 26 18.18 16.86 9.28
N GLU A 27 19.22 16.75 8.45
CA GLU A 27 19.04 16.66 7.01
C GLU A 27 18.49 15.27 6.66
N PRO A 28 17.29 15.18 6.05
CA PRO A 28 16.86 13.93 5.47
C PRO A 28 17.95 13.46 4.50
N PRO A 29 18.16 12.14 4.36
CA PRO A 29 19.09 11.63 3.36
C PRO A 29 18.74 12.30 2.03
N GLN A 30 19.74 12.90 1.37
CA GLN A 30 19.59 13.40 0.01
C GLN A 30 19.31 12.18 -0.86
N ILE A 31 18.02 11.91 -1.10
CA ILE A 31 17.59 10.93 -2.06
C ILE A 31 17.89 11.57 -3.41
N ASP A 32 18.87 11.03 -4.10
CA ASP A 32 19.28 11.47 -5.42
C ASP A 32 18.11 11.20 -6.39
N LEU A 33 17.22 12.18 -6.52
CA LEU A 33 16.01 12.13 -7.36
C LEU A 33 16.33 12.28 -8.85
N ASP A 34 17.61 12.36 -9.21
CA ASP A 34 18.10 12.40 -10.59
C ASP A 34 17.78 11.11 -11.35
N GLY A 35 17.55 10.00 -10.63
CA GLY A 35 16.91 8.81 -11.16
C GLY A 35 15.39 8.91 -11.05
N LYS A 36 14.70 9.14 -12.18
CA LYS A 36 13.25 8.89 -12.29
C LYS A 36 12.92 7.58 -11.57
N LEU A 37 12.10 7.65 -10.52
CA LEU A 37 11.61 6.48 -9.78
C LEU A 37 10.61 5.73 -10.68
N ASN A 38 11.16 4.97 -11.63
CA ASN A 38 10.37 4.12 -12.50
C ASN A 38 9.87 2.93 -11.68
N ILE A 39 8.59 2.63 -11.85
CA ILE A 39 7.98 1.41 -11.35
C ILE A 39 8.70 0.22 -12.02
N LEU A 40 9.26 -0.67 -11.20
CA LEU A 40 9.96 -1.86 -11.67
C LEU A 40 8.97 -2.96 -12.05
N THR A 41 9.35 -3.80 -13.01
CA THR A 41 8.52 -4.96 -13.40
C THR A 41 8.33 -5.93 -12.23
N GLU A 42 9.32 -6.04 -11.36
CA GLU A 42 9.29 -6.90 -10.17
C GLU A 42 8.25 -6.40 -9.14
N GLU A 43 8.13 -5.09 -8.95
CA GLU A 43 7.12 -4.47 -8.08
C GLU A 43 5.71 -4.75 -8.60
N VAL A 44 5.51 -4.59 -9.91
CA VAL A 44 4.22 -4.90 -10.56
C VAL A 44 3.88 -6.38 -10.42
N MET A 45 4.85 -7.26 -10.64
CA MET A 45 4.65 -8.70 -10.49
C MET A 45 4.31 -9.07 -9.04
N TRP A 46 4.97 -8.45 -8.07
CA TRP A 46 4.67 -8.65 -6.65
C TRP A 46 3.26 -8.17 -6.30
N ALA A 47 2.87 -6.98 -6.76
CA ALA A 47 1.54 -6.43 -6.52
C ALA A 47 0.42 -7.31 -7.12
N ILE A 48 0.63 -7.86 -8.32
CA ILE A 48 -0.32 -8.80 -8.95
C ILE A 48 -0.45 -10.08 -8.10
N LYS A 49 0.65 -10.59 -7.55
CA LYS A 49 0.65 -11.79 -6.71
C LYS A 49 -0.05 -11.55 -5.36
N ASP A 50 0.18 -10.40 -4.75
CA ASP A 50 -0.40 -10.00 -3.46
C ASP A 50 -1.92 -9.72 -3.55
N ALA A 51 -2.42 -9.33 -4.72
CA ALA A 51 -3.84 -9.06 -4.94
C ALA A 51 -4.76 -10.21 -4.47
N LYS A 52 -5.81 -9.89 -3.69
CA LYS A 52 -6.72 -10.90 -3.12
C LYS A 52 -7.60 -11.53 -4.21
N ASN A 53 -7.74 -12.86 -4.15
CA ASN A 53 -8.65 -13.63 -5.01
C ASN A 53 -10.12 -13.45 -4.59
N ASN A 54 -11.05 -13.89 -5.44
CA ASN A 54 -12.50 -13.89 -5.18
C ASN A 54 -13.07 -12.51 -4.81
N LYS A 55 -12.47 -11.43 -5.31
CA LYS A 55 -13.05 -10.08 -5.22
C LYS A 55 -14.07 -9.87 -6.33
N ALA A 56 -15.00 -8.96 -6.10
CA ALA A 56 -15.98 -8.59 -7.11
C ALA A 56 -15.24 -8.14 -8.38
N PRO A 57 -15.64 -8.65 -9.56
CA PRO A 57 -15.06 -8.20 -10.82
C PRO A 57 -15.40 -6.72 -11.06
N GLY A 58 -14.56 -6.04 -11.83
CA GLY A 58 -14.85 -4.70 -12.33
C GLY A 58 -16.03 -4.68 -13.31
N GLU A 59 -16.38 -3.49 -13.80
CA GLU A 59 -17.40 -3.32 -14.86
C GLU A 59 -17.03 -4.07 -16.15
N ASP A 60 -15.73 -4.20 -16.41
CA ASP A 60 -15.15 -4.96 -17.52
C ASP A 60 -15.12 -6.48 -17.28
N LEU A 61 -15.70 -6.95 -16.18
CA LEU A 61 -15.69 -8.34 -15.73
C LEU A 61 -14.29 -8.90 -15.41
N THR A 62 -13.28 -8.04 -15.29
CA THR A 62 -11.91 -8.46 -14.97
C THR A 62 -11.76 -8.68 -13.47
N THR A 63 -11.24 -9.85 -13.08
CA THR A 63 -10.88 -10.19 -11.70
C THR A 63 -9.36 -10.12 -11.49
N ALA A 64 -8.93 -10.05 -10.23
CA ALA A 64 -7.51 -10.17 -9.86
C ALA A 64 -6.86 -11.48 -10.36
N GLU A 65 -7.65 -12.54 -10.54
CA GLU A 65 -7.18 -13.84 -11.02
C GLU A 65 -6.77 -13.80 -12.49
N HIS A 66 -7.42 -12.99 -13.32
CA HIS A 66 -6.98 -12.80 -14.70
C HIS A 66 -5.56 -12.21 -14.76
N PHE A 67 -5.25 -11.25 -13.88
CA PHE A 67 -3.92 -10.65 -13.81
C PHE A 67 -2.85 -11.65 -13.36
N LYS A 68 -3.19 -12.60 -12.48
CA LYS A 68 -2.25 -13.63 -12.00
C LYS A 68 -1.84 -14.65 -13.07
N HIS A 69 -2.63 -14.79 -14.13
CA HIS A 69 -2.34 -15.68 -15.26
C HIS A 69 -1.70 -14.96 -16.45
N LEU A 70 -1.35 -13.67 -16.30
CA LEU A 70 -0.66 -12.93 -17.35
C LEU A 70 0.75 -13.48 -17.59
N SER A 71 1.19 -13.46 -18.84
CA SER A 71 2.58 -13.74 -19.20
C SER A 71 3.50 -12.59 -18.79
N ASP A 72 4.79 -12.89 -18.63
CA ASP A 72 5.80 -11.87 -18.29
C ASP A 72 5.83 -10.70 -19.29
N ASP A 73 5.59 -10.97 -20.58
CA ASP A 73 5.49 -9.94 -21.61
C ASP A 73 4.30 -9.00 -21.38
N ALA A 74 3.16 -9.53 -20.90
CA ALA A 74 2.00 -8.72 -20.56
C ALA A 74 2.28 -7.88 -19.30
N VAL A 75 2.97 -8.43 -18.31
CA VAL A 75 3.40 -7.69 -17.12
C VAL A 75 4.34 -6.54 -17.51
N ARG A 76 5.29 -6.77 -18.42
CA ARG A 76 6.17 -5.71 -18.95
C ARG A 76 5.40 -4.58 -19.62
N LYS A 77 4.37 -4.91 -20.41
CA LYS A 77 3.50 -3.89 -21.04
C LYS A 77 2.71 -3.09 -20.00
N LEU A 78 2.21 -3.75 -18.94
CA LEU A 78 1.56 -3.07 -17.82
C LEU A 78 2.53 -2.13 -17.10
N THR A 79 3.75 -2.57 -16.81
CA THR A 79 4.79 -1.71 -16.22
C THR A 79 5.10 -0.50 -17.09
N TYR A 80 5.18 -0.67 -18.41
CA TYR A 80 5.37 0.45 -19.33
C TYR A 80 4.21 1.44 -19.27
N LEU A 81 2.96 0.96 -19.28
CA LEU A 81 1.77 1.79 -19.14
C LEU A 81 1.76 2.56 -17.81
N PHE A 82 2.07 1.90 -16.69
CA PHE A 82 2.09 2.57 -15.38
C PHE A 82 3.17 3.64 -15.30
N ASN A 83 4.34 3.40 -15.89
CA ASN A 83 5.39 4.41 -15.97
C ASN A 83 4.98 5.60 -16.84
N ILE A 84 4.30 5.40 -17.98
CA ILE A 84 3.72 6.51 -18.76
C ILE A 84 2.78 7.35 -17.90
N ILE A 85 1.85 6.71 -17.19
CA ILE A 85 0.89 7.39 -16.32
C ILE A 85 1.60 8.16 -15.21
N TYR A 86 2.62 7.56 -14.61
CA TYR A 86 3.41 8.15 -13.54
C TYR A 86 4.20 9.37 -14.03
N GLU A 87 4.81 9.28 -15.21
CA GLU A 87 5.58 10.37 -15.82
C GLU A 87 4.71 11.56 -16.25
N HIS A 88 3.54 11.31 -16.82
CA HIS A 88 2.65 12.36 -17.31
C HIS A 88 1.70 12.91 -16.23
N GLY A 89 1.48 12.18 -15.14
CA GLY A 89 0.54 12.54 -14.08
C GLY A 89 -0.92 12.52 -14.52
N THR A 90 -1.24 11.89 -15.65
CA THR A 90 -2.59 11.82 -16.22
C THR A 90 -3.17 10.42 -16.08
N LEU A 91 -4.24 10.29 -15.31
CA LEU A 91 -4.99 9.05 -15.17
C LEU A 91 -6.06 8.92 -16.26
N PRO A 92 -6.31 7.71 -16.78
CA PRO A 92 -7.47 7.45 -17.63
C PRO A 92 -8.77 7.81 -16.91
N HIS A 93 -9.72 8.42 -17.63
CA HIS A 93 -11.01 8.83 -17.04
C HIS A 93 -11.76 7.64 -16.42
N ASP A 94 -11.72 6.49 -17.08
CA ASP A 94 -12.37 5.25 -16.63
C ASP A 94 -11.83 4.72 -15.29
N TRP A 95 -10.63 5.14 -14.87
CA TRP A 95 -10.07 4.77 -13.56
C TRP A 95 -10.61 5.64 -12.42
N LEU A 96 -11.27 6.75 -12.75
CA LEU A 96 -11.87 7.68 -11.78
C LEU A 96 -13.31 7.28 -11.43
N THR A 97 -13.86 6.26 -12.09
CA THR A 97 -15.21 5.75 -11.85
C THR A 97 -15.17 4.52 -10.96
N SER A 98 -16.08 4.45 -9.97
CA SER A 98 -16.23 3.30 -9.08
C SER A 98 -17.69 2.86 -9.03
N THR A 99 -17.92 1.56 -9.25
CA THR A 99 -19.26 0.94 -9.19
C THR A 99 -19.43 0.22 -7.86
N TYR A 100 -20.51 0.55 -7.15
CA TYR A 100 -20.85 -0.08 -5.86
C TYR A 100 -21.92 -1.14 -6.06
N CYS A 101 -21.65 -2.36 -5.60
CA CYS A 101 -22.64 -3.44 -5.59
C CYS A 101 -22.98 -3.81 -4.14
N TYR A 102 -24.27 -3.73 -3.78
CA TYR A 102 -24.75 -4.18 -2.48
C TYR A 102 -24.93 -5.70 -2.50
N GLN A 103 -24.18 -6.41 -1.64
CA GLN A 103 -24.41 -7.83 -1.39
C GLN A 103 -25.33 -7.98 -0.17
N ALA A 104 -26.51 -8.57 -0.36
CA ALA A 104 -27.41 -8.90 0.74
C ALA A 104 -26.88 -10.15 1.47
N GLU A 105 -26.77 -10.10 2.80
CA GLU A 105 -26.20 -11.16 3.64
C GLU A 105 -27.07 -12.44 3.74
N GLU A 106 -28.29 -12.41 3.20
CA GLU A 106 -29.31 -13.46 3.39
C GLU A 106 -28.89 -14.84 2.84
N ASN A 107 -27.92 -14.90 1.93
CA ASN A 107 -27.39 -16.15 1.34
C ASN A 107 -26.12 -16.71 2.03
N MET A 108 -25.56 -16.02 3.02
CA MET A 108 -24.28 -16.40 3.64
C MET A 108 -24.42 -17.56 4.65
N GLU A 109 -25.59 -17.72 5.27
CA GLU A 109 -25.93 -18.87 6.14
C GLU A 109 -26.06 -20.19 5.35
N LEU A 110 -26.58 -20.12 4.11
CA LEU A 110 -26.83 -21.31 3.27
C LEU A 110 -25.54 -21.90 2.70
N THR A 111 -24.52 -21.07 2.43
CA THR A 111 -23.22 -21.54 1.91
C THR A 111 -22.33 -22.13 3.00
N ARG A 112 -22.44 -21.65 4.26
CA ARG A 112 -21.68 -22.16 5.40
C ARG A 112 -22.12 -23.57 5.85
N ARG A 113 -23.37 -23.96 5.58
CA ARG A 113 -23.90 -25.29 5.93
C ARG A 113 -23.56 -26.41 4.94
N LYS A 114 -23.06 -26.11 3.74
CA LYS A 114 -22.76 -27.13 2.71
C LYS A 114 -21.32 -27.67 2.72
N HIS A 115 -20.47 -27.19 3.63
CA HIS A 115 -19.07 -27.60 3.75
C HIS A 115 -18.71 -28.26 5.10
N ASN A 116 -19.72 -28.76 5.84
CA ASN A 116 -19.53 -29.65 7.00
C ASN A 116 -20.10 -31.03 6.70
#